data_AF-A0A918FHD9-F1
#
_entry.id   AF-A0A918FHD9-F1
#
_cell.length_a   1.000
_cell.length_b   1.000
_cell.length_c   1.000
_cell.angle_alpha   90.00
_cell.angle_beta   90.00
_cell.angle_gamma   90.00
#
_symmetry.space_group_name_H-M   'P 1'
#
loop_
_entity.id
_entity.type
_entity.pdbx_description
1 polymer ?
#
loop_
_entity_poly.entity_id
_entity_poly.type
_entity_poly.pdbx_seq_one_letter_code
_entity_poly.pdbx_strand_id
1 'polypeptide(L)'
;MEKQRAADEAHARVLHLRDTYGAPTAAPWSETQTDTYETAWRAWRDLARDAQAAVTDYAKDEGKPRTDVEAEVKRAAKTPQETPSGEE
;
A
#
# COMPACT_ATOMS: atom_id res chain seq x y z
N MET A 1 -0.47 6.28 12.89
CA MET A 1 0.98 6.18 12.56
C MET A 1 1.27 7.01 11.32
N GLU A 2 2.12 8.03 11.44
CA GLU A 2 2.50 8.91 10.31
C GLU A 2 3.24 8.15 9.19
N LYS A 3 4.14 7.24 9.56
CA LYS A 3 4.89 6.39 8.61
C LYS A 3 3.99 5.50 7.77
N GLN A 4 2.95 4.92 8.38
CA GLN A 4 1.96 4.11 7.68
C GLN A 4 1.21 4.97 6.65
N ARG A 5 0.74 6.16 7.06
CA ARG A 5 0.05 7.10 6.16
C ARG A 5 0.90 7.51 4.96
N ALA A 6 2.19 7.78 5.18
CA ALA A 6 3.12 8.12 4.10
C ALA A 6 3.30 6.95 3.12
N ALA A 7 3.42 5.71 3.63
CA ALA A 7 3.46 4.51 2.78
C ALA A 7 2.15 4.33 2.00
N ASP A 8 0.99 4.56 2.61
CA ASP A 8 -0.32 4.45 1.95
C ASP A 8 -0.47 5.51 0.84
N GLU A 9 -0.03 6.74 1.05
CA GLU A 9 -0.05 7.80 0.04
C GLU A 9 0.88 7.48 -1.14
N ALA A 10 2.09 7.01 -0.87
CA ALA A 10 3.02 6.61 -1.92
C ALA A 10 2.48 5.40 -2.71
N HIS A 11 1.79 4.46 -2.04
CA HIS A 11 1.14 3.34 -2.69
C HIS A 11 0.00 3.80 -3.62
N ALA A 12 -0.84 4.75 -3.16
CA ALA A 12 -1.90 5.33 -3.97
C ALA A 12 -1.36 5.98 -5.25
N ARG A 13 -0.20 6.64 -5.17
CA ARG A 13 0.50 7.21 -6.34
C ARG A 13 0.94 6.12 -7.33
N VAL A 14 1.50 5.01 -6.85
CA VAL A 14 1.89 3.88 -7.71
C VAL A 14 0.69 3.28 -8.43
N LEU A 15 -0.43 3.12 -7.72
CA LEU A 15 -1.68 2.63 -8.29
C LEU A 15 -2.25 3.60 -9.34
N HIS A 16 -2.22 4.90 -9.06
CA HIS A 16 -2.66 5.93 -9.99
C HIS A 16 -1.80 5.96 -11.27
N LEU A 17 -0.47 5.81 -11.14
CA LEU A 17 0.43 5.70 -12.30
C LEU A 17 0.10 4.46 -13.14
N ARG A 18 -0.15 3.31 -12.49
CA ARG A 18 -0.54 2.09 -13.19
C ARG A 18 -1.88 2.23 -13.92
N ASP A 19 -2.85 2.91 -13.31
CA ASP A 19 -4.15 3.19 -13.91
C ASP A 19 -4.01 4.14 -15.12
N THR A 20 -3.23 5.21 -14.96
CA THR A 20 -2.97 6.22 -15.99
C THR A 20 -2.23 5.66 -17.20
N TYR A 21 -1.22 4.81 -16.98
CA TYR A 21 -0.44 4.20 -18.06
C TYR A 21 -1.13 2.98 -18.68
N GLY A 22 -2.20 2.48 -18.05
CA GLY A 22 -2.92 1.29 -18.48
C GLY A 22 -2.16 -0.01 -18.19
N ALA A 23 -2.86 -1.13 -18.39
CA ALA A 23 -2.25 -2.44 -18.15
C ALA A 23 -1.06 -2.66 -19.10
N PRO A 24 0.13 -3.03 -18.58
CA PRO A 24 1.30 -3.30 -19.42
C PRO A 24 1.09 -4.49 -20.39
N THR A 25 0.04 -5.30 -20.15
CA THR A 25 -0.41 -6.37 -21.05
C THR A 25 -1.19 -5.85 -22.27
N ALA A 26 -1.69 -4.61 -22.24
CA ALA A 26 -2.42 -3.98 -23.33
C ALA A 26 -1.50 -3.16 -24.24
N ALA A 27 -0.49 -2.48 -23.67
CA ALA A 27 0.54 -1.79 -24.43
C ALA A 27 1.85 -1.71 -23.59
N PRO A 28 3.03 -1.91 -24.19
CA PRO A 28 4.28 -1.69 -23.50
C PRO A 28 4.43 -0.20 -23.18
N TRP A 29 4.80 0.10 -21.93
CA TRP A 29 5.06 1.46 -21.49
C TRP A 29 6.33 2.01 -22.14
N SER A 30 6.38 3.33 -22.31
CA SER A 30 7.61 4.01 -22.71
C SER A 30 8.65 3.96 -21.58
N GLU A 31 9.92 4.19 -21.92
CA GLU A 31 11.01 4.26 -20.94
C GLU A 31 10.72 5.31 -19.85
N THR A 32 10.21 6.48 -20.22
CA THR A 32 9.83 7.54 -19.27
C THR A 32 8.70 7.13 -18.33
N GLN A 33 7.68 6.40 -18.83
CA GLN A 33 6.59 5.88 -18.00
C GLN A 33 7.09 4.82 -17.03
N THR A 34 7.95 3.93 -17.52
CA THR A 34 8.57 2.88 -16.70
C THR A 34 9.44 3.49 -15.60
N ASP A 35 10.31 4.44 -15.92
CA ASP A 35 11.17 5.14 -14.95
C ASP A 35 10.35 5.91 -13.90
N THR A 36 9.29 6.59 -14.32
CA THR A 36 8.37 7.30 -13.41
C THR A 36 7.69 6.33 -12.45
N TYR A 37 7.21 5.20 -12.95
CA TYR A 37 6.58 4.16 -12.13
C TYR A 37 7.59 3.51 -11.17
N GLU A 38 8.78 3.15 -11.65
CA GLU A 38 9.83 2.55 -10.82
C GLU A 38 10.29 3.49 -9.72
N THR A 39 10.42 4.78 -9.99
CA THR A 39 10.76 5.80 -8.99
C THR A 39 9.69 5.89 -7.91
N ALA A 40 8.41 5.96 -8.28
CA ALA A 40 7.29 5.95 -7.34
C ALA A 40 7.22 4.65 -6.53
N TRP A 41 7.47 3.51 -7.17
CA TRP A 41 7.50 2.19 -6.53
C TRP A 41 8.64 2.06 -5.52
N ARG A 42 9.84 2.56 -5.84
CA ARG A 42 10.98 2.58 -4.91
C ARG A 42 10.68 3.44 -3.68
N ALA A 43 10.15 4.66 -3.89
CA ALA A 43 9.77 5.56 -2.80
C ALA A 43 8.72 4.93 -1.87
N TRP A 44 7.70 4.30 -2.45
CA TRP A 44 6.71 3.55 -1.67
C TRP A 44 7.33 2.41 -0.88
N ARG A 45 8.18 1.60 -1.51
CA ARG A 45 8.80 0.43 -0.86
C ARG A 45 9.66 0.83 0.33
N ASP A 46 10.38 1.93 0.24
CA ASP A 46 11.23 2.40 1.33
C ASP A 46 10.38 2.91 2.51
N LEU A 47 9.31 3.66 2.25
CA LEU A 47 8.32 4.06 3.27
C LEU A 47 7.59 2.86 3.90
N ALA A 48 7.26 1.85 3.09
CA ALA A 48 6.63 0.63 3.57
C ALA A 48 7.56 -0.16 4.50
N ARG A 49 8.87 -0.18 4.23
CA ARG A 49 9.87 -0.78 5.13
C ARG A 49 9.96 -0.04 6.47
N ASP A 50 9.92 1.28 6.45
CA ASP A 50 9.94 2.09 7.68
C ASP A 50 8.67 1.91 8.52
N ALA A 51 7.51 1.83 7.87
CA ALA A 51 6.24 1.51 8.53
C ALA A 51 6.26 0.08 9.10
N GLN A 52 6.77 -0.88 8.31
CA GLN A 52 6.94 -2.27 8.72
C GLN A 52 7.86 -2.39 9.95
N ALA A 53 8.98 -1.67 9.98
CA ALA A 53 9.89 -1.64 11.12
C ALA A 53 9.20 -1.11 12.37
N ALA A 54 8.47 0.02 12.25
CA ALA A 54 7.71 0.60 13.37
C ALA A 54 6.64 -0.36 13.93
N VAL A 55 5.93 -1.09 13.06
CA VAL A 55 4.97 -2.13 13.47
C VAL A 55 5.68 -3.28 14.19
N THR A 56 6.88 -3.65 13.75
CA THR A 56 7.65 -4.74 14.36
C THR A 56 8.12 -4.37 15.76
N ASP A 57 8.60 -3.15 15.95
CA ASP A 57 9.04 -2.66 17.26
C ASP A 57 7.84 -2.54 18.20
N TYR A 58 6.70 -2.01 17.72
CA TYR A 58 5.46 -1.99 18.50
C TYR A 58 4.99 -3.40 18.91
N ALA A 59 5.05 -4.36 17.99
CA ALA A 59 4.65 -5.75 18.26
C ALA A 59 5.58 -6.42 19.29
N LYS A 60 6.88 -6.14 19.27
CA LYS A 60 7.83 -6.59 20.29
C LYS A 60 7.52 -5.98 21.65
N ASP A 61 7.26 -4.67 21.71
CA ASP A 61 6.92 -3.96 22.94
C ASP A 61 5.59 -4.48 23.55
N GLU A 62 4.62 -4.83 22.71
CA GLU A 62 3.32 -5.39 23.10
C GLU A 62 3.33 -6.91 23.33
N GLY A 63 4.43 -7.60 23.02
CA GLY A 63 4.54 -9.06 23.11
C GLY A 63 3.63 -9.82 22.12
N LYS A 64 3.21 -9.18 21.03
CA LYS A 64 2.29 -9.76 20.03
C LYS A 64 3.03 -10.24 18.79
N PRO A 65 2.59 -11.34 18.14
CA PRO A 65 3.19 -11.80 16.89
C PRO A 65 2.88 -10.83 15.74
N ARG A 66 3.92 -10.51 14.97
CA ARG A 66 3.91 -9.64 13.77
C ARG A 66 2.79 -9.98 12.78
N THR A 67 2.50 -11.27 12.62
CA THR A 67 1.50 -11.80 11.67
C THR A 67 0.07 -11.39 12.03
N ASP A 68 -0.24 -11.26 13.33
CA ASP A 68 -1.56 -10.79 13.78
C ASP A 68 -1.74 -9.30 13.49
N VAL A 69 -0.69 -8.50 13.69
CA VAL A 69 -0.71 -7.06 13.42
C VAL A 69 -0.82 -6.77 11.92
N GLU A 70 -0.10 -7.51 11.07
CA GLU A 70 -0.22 -7.40 9.61
C GLU A 70 -1.61 -7.85 9.10
N ALA A 71 -2.22 -8.87 9.71
CA ALA A 71 -3.57 -9.31 9.40
C ALA A 71 -4.64 -8.28 9.83
N GLU A 72 -4.40 -7.55 10.92
CA GLU A 72 -5.30 -6.50 11.42
C GLU A 72 -5.22 -5.24 10.53
N VAL A 73 -4.01 -4.80 10.15
CA VAL A 73 -3.82 -3.68 9.20
C VAL A 73 -4.40 -4.01 7.83
N LYS A 74 -4.19 -5.23 7.34
CA LYS A 74 -4.77 -5.69 6.07
C LYS A 74 -6.29 -5.78 6.12
N ARG A 75 -6.88 -6.11 7.28
CA ARG A 75 -8.33 -6.06 7.49
C ARG A 75 -8.83 -4.61 7.50
N ALA A 76 -8.18 -3.71 8.24
CA ALA A 76 -8.56 -2.30 8.32
C ALA A 76 -8.45 -1.57 6.97
N ALA A 77 -7.42 -1.88 6.16
CA ALA A 77 -7.24 -1.31 4.82
C ALA A 77 -8.21 -1.89 3.77
N LYS A 78 -8.76 -3.10 4.02
CA LYS A 78 -9.75 -3.76 3.15
C LYS A 78 -11.19 -3.38 3.44
N THR A 79 -11.46 -2.48 4.39
CA THR A 79 -12.82 -2.00 4.68
C THR A 79 -13.06 -0.60 4.11
N PRO A 80 -13.15 -0.41 2.77
CA PRO A 80 -14.00 0.63 2.25
C PRO A 80 -15.45 0.17 2.43
N GLN A 81 -16.15 0.75 3.41
CA GLN A 81 -17.61 0.80 3.51
C GLN A 81 -18.38 -0.50 3.20
N GLU A 82 -18.53 -1.35 4.21
CA GLU A 82 -19.68 -2.25 4.28
C GLU A 82 -20.87 -1.46 4.82
N THR A 83 -21.68 -0.90 3.92
CA THR A 83 -23.12 -0.70 4.19
C THR A 83 -23.89 -1.74 3.38
N PRO A 84 -24.41 -2.80 4.02
CA PRO A 84 -25.31 -3.74 3.38
C PRO A 84 -26.74 -3.19 3.48
N SER A 85 -27.40 -2.99 2.34
CA SER A 85 -28.86 -2.88 2.20
C SER A 85 -29.12 -3.02 0.70
N GLY A 86 -29.60 -4.17 0.21
CA GLY A 86 -30.93 -4.70 0.51
C GLY A 86 -31.94 -3.89 -0.32
N GLU A 87 -32.39 -4.44 -1.46
CA GLU A 87 -33.82 -4.84 -1.64
C GLU A 87 -34.60 -3.65 -2.27
N GLU A 88 -35.31 -3.66 -3.40
CA GLU A 88 -35.87 -4.63 -4.36
C GLU A 88 -35.90 -4.00 -5.77
#